data_AF-A0AAU9QFX0-F1
#
_entry.id   AF-A0AAU9QFX0-F1
#
_cell.length_a   1.000
_cell.length_b   1.000
_cell.length_c   1.000
_cell.angle_alpha   90.00
_cell.angle_beta   90.00
_cell.angle_gamma   90.00
#
_symmetry.space_group_name_H-M   'P 1'
#
loop_
_entity.id
_entity.type
_entity.pdbx_description
1 polymer ?
#
loop_
_entity_poly.entity_id
_entity_poly.type
_entity_poly.pdbx_seq_one_letter_code
_entity_poly.pdbx_strand_id
1 'polypeptide(L)'
;MLIRFLIVLTLISLVYFMMKNKAKTTVGQGAGTGSDQTRGVRNNNPLNVEYNSANNWQGQTGTDGRFAIFEHSKWGFRAAAKLLQNYQKFYGLSSVNELIHRWAPPIENHTSGYADFVAKRMGVTISDRLDLSNKTILTDLVHAMSIMESGHNYSRNEAAAGVNLL
;
A
#
# COMPACT_ATOMS: atom_id res chain seq x y z
N MET A 1 16.66 15.40 -22.39
CA MET A 1 15.58 14.44 -22.71
C MET A 1 14.67 14.34 -21.49
N LEU A 2 13.62 15.17 -21.46
CA LEU A 2 12.73 15.35 -20.31
C LEU A 2 11.71 14.19 -20.26
N ILE A 3 11.97 13.16 -19.46
CA ILE A 3 10.98 12.11 -19.23
C ILE A 3 10.12 12.53 -18.04
N ARG A 4 9.04 13.26 -18.36
CA ARG A 4 7.91 13.50 -17.47
C ARG A 4 7.04 12.22 -17.42
N PHE A 5 7.25 11.35 -16.44
CA PHE A 5 6.22 10.39 -16.02
C PHE A 5 5.72 10.77 -14.64
N LEU A 6 4.93 11.84 -14.62
CA LEU A 6 4.16 12.28 -13.46
C LEU A 6 2.69 11.93 -13.74
N ILE A 7 2.33 10.66 -13.59
CA ILE A 7 0.93 10.27 -13.41
C ILE A 7 0.91 9.26 -12.26
N VAL A 8 1.01 9.79 -11.05
CA VAL A 8 0.59 9.10 -9.85
C VAL A 8 -0.88 9.45 -9.68
N LEU A 9 -1.76 8.65 -10.28
CA LEU A 9 -3.16 8.64 -9.89
C LEU A 9 -3.22 7.99 -8.51
N THR A 10 -3.56 8.82 -7.53
CA THR A 10 -3.60 8.48 -6.12
C THR A 10 -4.98 7.93 -5.74
N LEU A 11 -4.99 7.02 -4.77
CA LEU A 11 -6.18 6.40 -4.20
C LEU A 11 -7.20 7.45 -3.73
N ILE A 12 -8.46 7.28 -4.13
CA ILE A 12 -9.59 8.07 -3.63
C ILE A 12 -10.51 7.28 -2.70
N SER A 13 -10.63 5.93 -2.74
CA SER A 13 -11.83 5.31 -2.12
C SER A 13 -11.70 4.09 -1.21
N LEU A 14 -10.51 3.56 -0.85
CA LEU A 14 -10.47 2.36 0.02
C LEU A 14 -10.23 2.62 1.51
N VAL A 15 -9.42 3.63 1.87
CA VAL A 15 -9.18 4.00 3.27
C VAL A 15 -10.48 4.42 3.97
N TYR A 16 -11.36 5.13 3.26
CA TYR A 16 -12.67 5.56 3.76
C TYR A 16 -13.61 4.39 4.15
N PHE A 17 -13.60 3.29 3.38
CA PHE A 17 -14.51 2.15 3.61
C PHE A 17 -14.14 1.35 4.87
N MET A 18 -12.83 1.21 5.16
CA MET A 18 -12.36 0.42 6.30
C MET A 18 -12.53 1.13 7.66
N MET A 19 -12.50 2.46 7.70
CA MET A 19 -12.69 3.21 8.94
C MET A 19 -14.15 3.23 9.43
N LYS A 20 -15.14 3.15 8.52
CA LYS A 20 -16.58 3.14 8.89
C LYS A 20 -17.08 1.80 9.43
N ASN A 21 -16.45 0.67 9.10
CA ASN A 21 -17.00 -0.65 9.42
C ASN A 21 -16.65 -1.17 10.83
N LYS A 22 -15.89 -0.42 11.65
CA LYS A 22 -15.66 -0.79 13.06
C LYS A 22 -16.88 -0.65 13.98
N ALA A 23 -18.01 -0.14 13.47
CA ALA A 23 -19.21 0.12 14.28
C ALA A 23 -20.37 -0.88 14.07
N LYS A 24 -20.18 -2.01 13.37
CA LYS A 24 -21.27 -2.99 13.17
C LYS A 24 -20.79 -4.45 13.21
N THR A 25 -20.51 -4.96 14.40
CA THR A 25 -20.54 -6.42 14.64
C THR A 25 -21.14 -6.72 16.01
N THR A 26 -22.46 -6.91 16.03
CA THR A 26 -23.18 -7.52 17.16
C THR A 26 -23.90 -8.75 16.61
N VAL A 27 -23.38 -9.92 17.01
CA VAL A 27 -23.96 -11.28 17.17
C VAL A 27 -24.82 -11.91 16.05
N GLY A 28 -24.38 -13.09 15.60
CA GLY A 28 -25.21 -14.12 14.96
C GLY A 28 -24.38 -15.33 14.48
N GLN A 29 -24.52 -16.49 15.14
CA GLN A 29 -23.87 -17.76 14.77
C GLN A 29 -24.51 -18.38 13.51
N GLY A 30 -23.66 -18.89 12.60
CA GLY A 30 -24.05 -19.77 11.49
C GLY A 30 -22.82 -20.13 10.63
N ALA A 31 -22.55 -21.42 10.45
CA ALA A 31 -21.35 -21.95 9.79
C ALA A 31 -21.49 -22.03 8.25
N GLY A 32 -20.43 -21.67 7.51
CA GLY A 32 -20.10 -22.28 6.21
C GLY A 32 -19.92 -21.37 4.98
N THR A 33 -18.66 -21.12 4.63
CA THR A 33 -18.07 -20.86 3.29
C THR A 33 -18.32 -19.52 2.57
N GLY A 34 -17.30 -18.66 2.63
CA GLY A 34 -17.15 -17.45 1.82
C GLY A 34 -16.47 -16.35 2.61
N SER A 35 -15.20 -16.51 2.99
CA SER A 35 -14.48 -15.37 3.59
C SER A 35 -14.39 -14.29 2.52
N ASP A 36 -15.08 -13.17 2.75
CA ASP A 36 -15.14 -12.04 1.83
C ASP A 36 -13.75 -11.37 1.78
N GLN A 37 -12.84 -12.00 1.02
CA GLN A 37 -11.47 -11.55 0.86
C GLN A 37 -11.51 -10.16 0.22
N THR A 38 -10.82 -9.19 0.83
CA THR A 38 -10.77 -7.83 0.28
C THR A 38 -10.17 -7.85 -1.13
N ARG A 39 -10.52 -6.86 -1.95
CA ARG A 39 -10.05 -6.77 -3.35
C ARG A 39 -8.52 -6.86 -3.46
N GLY A 40 -7.79 -6.23 -2.56
CA GLY A 40 -6.32 -6.30 -2.52
C GLY A 40 -5.82 -7.73 -2.36
N VAL A 41 -6.48 -8.56 -1.54
CA VAL A 41 -6.13 -9.97 -1.39
C VAL A 41 -6.46 -10.75 -2.68
N ARG A 42 -7.65 -10.56 -3.25
CA ARG A 42 -8.04 -11.24 -4.50
C ARG A 42 -7.11 -10.90 -5.66
N ASN A 43 -6.63 -9.67 -5.72
CA ASN A 43 -5.74 -9.19 -6.79
C ASN A 43 -4.26 -9.45 -6.52
N ASN A 44 -3.89 -10.11 -5.41
CA ASN A 44 -2.51 -10.20 -4.94
C ASN A 44 -1.79 -8.83 -4.90
N ASN A 45 -2.53 -7.80 -4.52
CA ASN A 45 -2.13 -6.40 -4.54
C ASN A 45 -2.30 -5.78 -3.13
N PRO A 46 -1.36 -6.03 -2.21
CA PRO A 46 -1.54 -5.75 -0.77
C PRO A 46 -1.69 -4.27 -0.42
N LEU A 47 -1.27 -3.37 -1.31
CA LEU A 47 -1.34 -1.92 -1.13
C LEU A 47 -2.24 -1.23 -2.19
N ASN A 48 -3.05 -1.99 -2.92
CA ASN A 48 -3.94 -1.46 -3.96
C ASN A 48 -3.21 -0.57 -4.99
N VAL A 49 -2.06 -1.02 -5.51
CA VAL A 49 -1.34 -0.35 -6.61
C VAL A 49 -2.27 -0.23 -7.83
N GLU A 50 -2.51 1.00 -8.29
CA GLU A 50 -3.34 1.25 -9.46
C GLU A 50 -2.68 0.71 -10.74
N TYR A 51 -3.52 0.21 -11.65
CA TYR A 51 -3.08 -0.17 -12.98
C TYR A 51 -2.81 1.08 -13.80
N ASN A 52 -1.73 1.06 -14.57
CA ASN A 52 -1.42 2.06 -15.58
C ASN A 52 -0.78 1.35 -16.76
N SER A 53 -1.28 1.58 -17.97
CA SER A 53 -0.79 0.94 -19.19
C SER A 53 0.66 1.30 -19.53
N ALA A 54 1.19 2.41 -19.02
CA ALA A 54 2.59 2.78 -19.13
C ALA A 54 3.51 2.03 -18.15
N ASN A 55 2.95 1.36 -17.13
CA ASN A 55 3.72 0.57 -16.17
C ASN A 55 3.74 -0.90 -16.62
N ASN A 56 4.93 -1.50 -16.66
CA ASN A 56 5.11 -2.93 -16.91
C ASN A 56 5.64 -3.62 -15.65
N TRP A 57 4.79 -3.78 -14.64
CA TRP A 57 5.18 -4.41 -13.39
C TRP A 57 5.46 -5.90 -13.58
N GLN A 58 6.60 -6.37 -13.09
CA GLN A 58 6.92 -7.79 -13.04
C GLN A 58 5.86 -8.55 -12.24
N GLY A 59 5.33 -9.63 -12.81
CA GLY A 59 4.30 -10.46 -12.19
C GLY A 59 2.90 -9.86 -12.23
N GLN A 60 2.68 -8.73 -12.92
CA GLN A 60 1.33 -8.24 -13.20
C GLN A 60 0.70 -9.11 -14.30
N THR A 61 -0.48 -9.66 -14.02
CA THR A 61 -1.23 -10.55 -14.91
C THR A 61 -2.45 -9.89 -15.53
N GLY A 62 -2.85 -8.71 -15.03
CA GLY A 62 -3.97 -7.96 -15.57
C GLY A 62 -4.38 -6.77 -14.70
N THR A 63 -5.65 -6.40 -14.83
CA THR A 63 -6.30 -5.35 -14.04
C THR A 63 -7.75 -5.72 -13.77
N ASP A 64 -8.31 -5.24 -12.66
CA ASP A 64 -9.75 -5.28 -12.39
C ASP A 64 -10.49 -4.03 -12.92
N GLY A 65 -9.84 -3.26 -13.80
CA GLY A 65 -10.31 -2.00 -14.34
C GLY A 65 -9.65 -0.78 -13.70
N ARG A 66 -9.30 -0.85 -12.39
CA ARG A 66 -8.61 0.26 -11.70
C ARG A 66 -7.28 -0.16 -11.10
N PHE A 67 -7.21 -1.34 -10.51
CA PHE A 67 -6.03 -1.83 -9.80
C PHE A 67 -5.30 -2.89 -10.61
N ALA A 68 -4.00 -2.97 -10.41
CA ALA A 68 -3.20 -4.06 -10.97
C ALA A 68 -3.57 -5.38 -10.29
N ILE A 69 -3.62 -6.45 -11.08
CA ILE A 69 -3.71 -7.83 -10.60
C ILE A 69 -2.33 -8.45 -10.77
N PHE A 70 -1.85 -9.10 -9.72
CA PHE A 70 -0.57 -9.80 -9.71
C PHE A 70 -0.76 -11.31 -9.60
N GLU A 71 0.23 -12.06 -10.07
CA GLU A 71 0.29 -13.52 -9.93
C GLU A 71 0.42 -13.95 -8.46
N HIS A 72 1.18 -13.18 -7.67
CA HIS A 72 1.47 -13.45 -6.26
C HIS A 72 1.67 -12.14 -5.49
N SER A 73 1.34 -12.12 -4.19
CA SER A 73 1.41 -10.92 -3.33
C SER A 73 2.78 -10.27 -3.28
N LYS A 74 3.86 -11.06 -3.37
CA LYS A 74 5.25 -10.56 -3.44
C LYS A 74 5.47 -9.57 -4.60
N TRP A 75 4.79 -9.76 -5.72
CA TRP A 75 4.87 -8.86 -6.88
C TRP A 75 4.17 -7.53 -6.61
N GLY A 76 3.02 -7.55 -5.92
CA GLY A 76 2.34 -6.35 -5.45
C GLY A 76 3.16 -5.55 -4.43
N PHE A 77 3.77 -6.23 -3.45
CA PHE A 77 4.70 -5.59 -2.51
C PHE A 77 5.91 -4.97 -3.21
N ARG A 78 6.50 -5.67 -4.18
CA ARG A 78 7.60 -5.14 -4.99
C ARG A 78 7.20 -3.89 -5.76
N ALA A 79 6.03 -3.88 -6.40
CA ALA A 79 5.53 -2.71 -7.14
C ALA A 79 5.36 -1.49 -6.21
N ALA A 80 4.74 -1.69 -5.04
CA ALA A 80 4.59 -0.63 -4.04
C ALA A 80 5.95 -0.10 -3.53
N ALA A 81 6.89 -1.01 -3.25
CA ALA A 81 8.23 -0.66 -2.83
C ALA A 81 8.98 0.18 -3.89
N LYS A 82 8.84 -0.15 -5.19
CA LYS A 82 9.40 0.67 -6.29
C LYS A 82 8.77 2.06 -6.36
N LEU A 83 7.46 2.15 -6.17
CA LEU A 83 6.77 3.45 -6.14
C LEU A 83 7.28 4.34 -5.00
N LEU A 84 7.44 3.80 -3.79
CA LEU A 84 7.95 4.56 -2.64
C LEU A 84 9.42 4.98 -2.83
N GLN A 85 10.27 4.10 -3.34
CA GLN A 85 11.66 4.48 -3.70
C GLN A 85 11.70 5.58 -4.76
N ASN A 86 10.79 5.54 -5.74
CA ASN A 86 10.66 6.60 -6.74
C ASN A 86 10.17 7.91 -6.11
N TYR A 87 9.30 7.87 -5.10
CA TYR A 87 8.90 9.06 -4.36
C TYR A 87 10.10 9.73 -3.68
N GLN A 88 10.92 8.93 -2.98
CA GLN A 88 12.14 9.45 -2.37
C GLN A 88 13.14 9.97 -3.40
N LYS A 89 13.40 9.19 -4.46
CA LYS A 89 14.41 9.51 -5.47
C LYS A 89 14.07 10.73 -6.31
N PHE A 90 12.82 10.87 -6.75
CA PHE A 90 12.43 11.89 -7.74
C PHE A 90 11.72 13.10 -7.12
N TYR A 91 11.21 12.98 -5.90
CA TYR A 91 10.48 14.04 -5.21
C TYR A 91 11.08 14.42 -3.86
N GLY A 92 12.15 13.74 -3.42
CA GLY A 92 12.85 14.04 -2.16
C GLY A 92 12.07 13.68 -0.90
N LEU A 93 10.96 12.94 -1.03
CA LEU A 93 10.10 12.60 0.11
C LEU A 93 10.79 11.56 1.01
N SER A 94 10.86 11.84 2.30
CA SER A 94 11.67 11.04 3.22
C SER A 94 11.00 10.71 4.54
N SER A 95 9.88 11.34 4.86
CA SER A 95 9.13 11.05 6.08
C SER A 95 7.87 10.24 5.81
N VAL A 96 7.35 9.55 6.83
CA VAL A 96 6.06 8.85 6.74
C VAL A 96 4.97 9.83 6.30
N ASN A 97 4.95 11.03 6.87
CA ASN A 97 3.97 12.06 6.53
C ASN A 97 3.99 12.38 5.03
N GLU A 98 5.14 12.70 4.47
CA GLU A 98 5.30 13.04 3.05
C GLU A 98 4.92 11.88 2.12
N LEU A 99 5.42 10.68 2.43
CA LEU A 99 5.19 9.50 1.61
C LEU A 99 3.70 9.12 1.59
N ILE A 100 3.03 9.15 2.75
CA ILE A 100 1.61 8.85 2.86
C ILE A 100 0.74 9.95 2.25
N HIS A 101 1.09 11.24 2.42
CA HIS A 101 0.37 12.33 1.75
C HIS A 101 0.43 12.23 0.23
N ARG A 102 1.56 11.78 -0.31
CA ARG A 102 1.67 11.50 -1.75
C ARG A 102 0.96 10.21 -2.14
N TRP A 103 0.91 9.20 -1.28
CA TRP A 103 0.23 7.93 -1.56
C TRP A 103 -1.31 8.08 -1.54
N ALA A 104 -1.84 8.82 -0.56
CA ALA A 104 -3.26 9.00 -0.28
C ALA A 104 -3.55 10.48 0.12
N PRO A 105 -3.69 11.40 -0.86
CA PRO A 105 -3.88 12.82 -0.61
C PRO A 105 -5.22 13.14 0.09
N PRO A 106 -5.28 14.27 0.81
CA PRO A 106 -6.33 14.55 1.80
C PRO A 106 -7.69 15.01 1.23
N ILE A 107 -7.89 15.01 -0.09
CA ILE A 107 -9.15 15.50 -0.70
C ILE A 107 -10.38 14.75 -0.13
N GLU A 108 -10.21 13.50 0.32
CA GLU A 108 -11.28 12.70 0.95
C GLU A 108 -10.88 11.96 2.26
N ASN A 109 -9.67 12.16 2.80
CA ASN A 109 -9.12 11.34 3.90
C ASN A 109 -8.63 12.17 5.10
N HIS A 110 -8.77 11.61 6.30
CA HIS A 110 -7.95 12.00 7.46
C HIS A 110 -6.52 11.46 7.28
N THR A 111 -5.76 11.99 6.31
CA THR A 111 -4.40 11.53 5.97
C THR A 111 -3.45 11.55 7.18
N SER A 112 -3.71 12.40 8.18
CA SER A 112 -3.02 12.38 9.48
C SER A 112 -3.13 11.01 10.18
N GLY A 113 -4.33 10.42 10.26
CA GLY A 113 -4.54 9.14 10.93
C GLY A 113 -3.83 7.96 10.24
N TYR A 114 -3.66 8.02 8.91
CA TYR A 114 -2.88 7.03 8.17
C TYR A 114 -1.39 7.18 8.48
N ALA A 115 -0.85 8.40 8.38
CA ALA A 115 0.54 8.65 8.73
C ALA A 115 0.86 8.24 10.17
N ASP A 116 0.00 8.59 11.13
CA ASP A 116 0.15 8.22 12.54
C ASP A 116 0.15 6.70 12.76
N PHE A 117 -0.75 5.98 12.09
CA PHE A 117 -0.82 4.52 12.16
C PHE A 117 0.49 3.87 11.67
N VAL A 118 0.98 4.32 10.51
CA VAL A 118 2.20 3.78 9.91
C VAL A 118 3.42 4.11 10.78
N ALA A 119 3.55 5.36 11.22
CA ALA A 119 4.66 5.81 12.06
C ALA A 119 4.72 5.03 13.37
N LYS A 120 3.58 4.87 14.06
CA LYS A 120 3.47 4.08 15.29
C LYS A 120 3.93 2.64 15.09
N ARG A 121 3.58 2.02 13.96
CA ARG A 121 3.91 0.62 13.68
C ARG A 121 5.36 0.41 13.29
N MET A 122 5.97 1.42 12.68
CA MET A 122 7.41 1.46 12.37
C MET A 122 8.27 1.88 13.58
N GLY A 123 7.66 2.41 14.65
CA GLY A 123 8.41 2.90 15.83
C GLY A 123 9.14 4.23 15.58
N VAL A 124 8.62 5.06 14.68
CA VAL A 124 9.19 6.36 14.29
C VAL A 124 8.14 7.46 14.48
N THR A 125 8.56 8.74 14.43
CA THR A 125 7.63 9.87 14.30
C THR A 125 7.18 10.05 12.86
N ILE A 126 6.07 10.74 12.64
CA ILE A 126 5.59 11.05 11.28
C ILE A 126 6.59 11.89 10.45
N SER A 127 7.54 12.56 11.12
CA SER A 127 8.51 13.49 10.51
C SER A 127 9.94 12.93 10.44
N ASP A 128 10.21 11.75 11.02
CA ASP A 128 11.54 11.15 10.98
C ASP A 128 11.95 10.83 9.54
N ARG A 129 13.23 11.04 9.23
CA ARG A 129 13.77 10.72 7.90
C ARG A 129 14.03 9.22 7.77
N LEU A 130 13.41 8.62 6.77
CA LEU A 130 13.55 7.23 6.38
C LEU A 130 14.52 7.11 5.20
N ASP A 131 15.40 6.12 5.23
CA ASP A 131 16.20 5.71 4.08
C ASP A 131 15.51 4.52 3.39
N LEU A 132 14.86 4.75 2.25
CA LEU A 132 14.15 3.69 1.52
C LEU A 132 15.08 2.85 0.64
N SER A 133 16.39 3.13 0.62
CA SER A 133 17.37 2.18 0.07
C SER A 133 17.66 1.04 1.06
N ASN A 134 17.43 1.26 2.35
CA ASN A 134 17.49 0.22 3.37
C ASN A 134 16.27 -0.70 3.27
N LYS A 135 16.51 -1.95 2.86
CA LYS A 135 15.46 -2.97 2.68
C LYS A 135 14.67 -3.26 3.95
N THR A 136 15.28 -3.13 5.13
CA THR A 136 14.58 -3.32 6.42
C THR A 136 13.54 -2.23 6.61
N ILE A 137 13.93 -0.96 6.48
CA ILE A 137 13.04 0.19 6.61
C ILE A 137 11.92 0.13 5.55
N LEU A 138 12.27 -0.17 4.31
CA LEU A 138 11.29 -0.27 3.23
C LEU A 138 10.30 -1.43 3.45
N THR A 139 10.77 -2.56 3.97
CA THR A 139 9.92 -3.70 4.36
C THR A 139 8.94 -3.28 5.45
N ASP A 140 9.42 -2.61 6.51
CA ASP A 140 8.58 -2.16 7.62
C ASP A 140 7.52 -1.16 7.15
N LEU A 141 7.89 -0.26 6.24
CA LEU A 141 6.97 0.71 5.64
C LEU A 141 5.86 0.03 4.83
N VAL A 142 6.20 -0.80 3.84
CA VAL A 142 5.17 -1.44 2.99
C VAL A 142 4.33 -2.46 3.76
N HIS A 143 4.89 -3.08 4.80
CA HIS A 143 4.15 -3.96 5.71
C HIS A 143 3.15 -3.17 6.57
N ALA A 144 3.57 -2.06 7.16
CA ALA A 144 2.67 -1.20 7.93
C ALA A 144 1.53 -0.65 7.05
N MET A 145 1.85 -0.20 5.83
CA MET A 145 0.85 0.30 4.89
C MET A 145 -0.13 -0.80 4.42
N SER A 146 0.34 -2.02 4.14
CA SER A 146 -0.56 -3.10 3.67
C SER A 146 -1.61 -3.51 4.70
N ILE A 147 -1.30 -3.40 5.99
CA ILE A 147 -2.25 -3.66 7.08
C ILE A 147 -3.38 -2.62 7.08
N MET A 148 -3.06 -1.36 6.78
CA MET A 148 -4.07 -0.31 6.62
C MET A 148 -4.92 -0.53 5.37
N GLU A 149 -4.29 -0.89 4.25
CA GLU A 149 -4.91 -0.95 2.91
C GLU A 149 -5.81 -2.16 2.66
N SER A 150 -5.37 -3.33 3.12
CA SER A 150 -6.01 -4.60 2.75
C SER A 150 -6.90 -5.17 3.85
N GLY A 151 -6.71 -4.74 5.11
CA GLY A 151 -7.33 -5.35 6.28
C GLY A 151 -6.91 -6.80 6.52
N HIS A 152 -6.00 -7.32 5.68
CA HIS A 152 -5.43 -8.65 5.76
C HIS A 152 -4.12 -8.58 6.53
N ASN A 153 -3.91 -9.54 7.43
CA ASN A 153 -2.70 -9.62 8.23
C ASN A 153 -1.58 -10.32 7.45
N TYR A 154 -1.07 -9.66 6.40
CA TYR A 154 0.17 -10.09 5.76
C TYR A 154 1.29 -10.12 6.80
N SER A 155 2.14 -11.14 6.72
CA SER A 155 3.34 -11.22 7.53
C SER A 155 4.40 -10.25 7.01
N ARG A 156 5.31 -9.84 7.91
CA ARG A 156 6.49 -9.05 7.52
C ARG A 156 7.36 -9.79 6.49
N ASN A 157 7.40 -11.12 6.53
CA ASN A 157 8.17 -11.94 5.59
C ASN A 157 7.58 -11.90 4.18
N GLU A 158 6.26 -11.83 4.03
CA GLU A 158 5.61 -11.67 2.72
C GLU A 158 5.92 -10.29 2.11
N ALA A 159 5.91 -9.24 2.94
CA ALA A 159 6.37 -7.92 2.53
C ALA A 159 7.85 -7.93 2.12
N ALA A 160 8.71 -8.56 2.93
CA ALA A 160 10.14 -8.71 2.67
C ALA A 160 10.41 -9.47 1.36
N ALA A 161 9.61 -10.49 1.05
CA ALA A 161 9.75 -11.25 -0.19
C ALA A 161 9.60 -10.35 -1.42
N GLY A 162 8.71 -9.35 -1.40
CA GLY A 162 8.60 -8.36 -2.46
C GLY A 162 9.76 -7.37 -2.50
N VAL A 163 10.17 -6.84 -1.34
CA VAL A 163 11.29 -5.90 -1.23
C VAL A 163 12.62 -6.52 -1.65
N ASN A 164 12.80 -7.83 -1.43
CA ASN A 164 14.00 -8.55 -1.83
C ASN A 164 14.14 -8.73 -3.35
N LEU A 165 13.07 -8.50 -4.11
CA LEU A 165 13.01 -8.61 -5.58
C LEU A 165 13.22 -7.26 -6.30
N LEU A 166 13.57 -6.19 -5.57
CA LEU A 166 13.75 -4.84 -6.12
C LEU A 166 14.86 -4.74 -7.16
#